data_AF-A0A2C9K081-F1
#
_entry.id   AF-A0A2C9K081-F1
#
_cell.length_a   1.000
_cell.length_b   1.000
_cell.length_c   1.000
_cell.angle_alpha   90.00
_cell.angle_beta   90.00
_cell.angle_gamma   90.00
#
_symmetry.space_group_name_H-M   'P 1'
#
loop_
_entity.id
_entity.type
_entity.pdbx_description
1 polymer ?
#
loop_
_entity_poly.entity_id
_entity_poly.type
_entity_poly.pdbx_seq_one_letter_code
_entity_poly.pdbx_strand_id
1 'polypeptide(L)'
;MPATTEQLTKYEKIETFVKGFKLSGAAYKRVMALLHQEMNNGLRKQSHTMADIKMFPTFVRSLPDGSEKGEFLALDLGGTNFRVLLVRLQAVDIDIQSKTYLIPQRIMLGTGTQLFDHIADCIGKFVNEHNLTNHCLPLGFTFSFPCQQEGLAKARLSKWTKGFRCEGVVGEDICQLLQEALKRRTNCKVEIVAVVNDAVGTLMSAAHGDRNCEIGLILGTGCNACYMEYLDNVGTWKNDEDHHPKQVRSFVSCLFSALSLGLYS
;
A
#
# COMPACT_ATOMS: atom_id res chain seq x y z
N MET A 1 -34.00 19.81 -36.56
CA MET A 1 -33.44 19.51 -37.90
C MET A 1 -32.95 18.07 -37.88
N PRO A 2 -33.31 17.21 -38.85
CA PRO A 2 -32.74 15.87 -38.94
C PRO A 2 -31.23 15.94 -39.23
N ALA A 3 -30.45 15.06 -38.60
CA ALA A 3 -29.00 15.00 -38.80
C ALA A 3 -28.65 14.67 -40.27
N THR A 4 -27.60 15.28 -40.81
CA THR A 4 -27.16 15.03 -42.19
C THR A 4 -26.53 13.62 -42.32
N THR A 5 -26.60 13.01 -43.51
CA THR A 5 -26.04 11.66 -43.79
C THR A 5 -24.56 11.51 -43.39
N GLU A 6 -23.79 12.59 -43.49
CA GLU A 6 -22.39 12.64 -43.10
C GLU A 6 -22.18 12.60 -41.57
N GLN A 7 -23.13 13.14 -40.78
CA GLN A 7 -23.12 13.05 -39.33
C GLN A 7 -23.49 11.64 -38.84
N LEU A 8 -24.42 10.96 -39.52
CA LEU A 8 -24.80 9.58 -39.23
C LEU A 8 -23.61 8.62 -39.42
N THR A 9 -22.84 8.76 -40.51
CA THR A 9 -21.66 7.92 -40.75
C THR A 9 -20.52 8.13 -39.74
N LYS A 10 -20.38 9.35 -39.18
CA LYS A 10 -19.44 9.62 -38.08
C LYS A 10 -19.88 8.95 -36.78
N TYR A 11 -21.18 9.00 -36.48
CA TYR A 11 -21.77 8.36 -35.31
C TYR A 11 -21.59 6.84 -35.33
N GLU A 12 -21.87 6.19 -36.47
CA GLU A 12 -21.71 4.74 -36.64
C GLU A 12 -20.25 4.28 -36.47
N LYS A 13 -19.29 5.07 -36.97
CA LYS A 13 -17.85 4.82 -36.76
C LYS A 13 -17.47 4.90 -35.29
N ILE A 14 -17.95 5.93 -34.58
CA ILE A 14 -17.72 6.07 -33.14
C ILE A 14 -18.36 4.91 -32.39
N GLU A 15 -19.61 4.57 -32.70
CA GLU A 15 -20.33 3.49 -32.04
C GLU A 15 -19.62 2.15 -32.22
N THR A 16 -19.19 1.83 -33.43
CA THR A 16 -18.41 0.62 -33.74
C THR A 16 -17.11 0.58 -32.93
N PHE A 17 -16.42 1.71 -32.80
CA PHE A 17 -15.19 1.81 -32.02
C PHE A 17 -15.43 1.65 -30.51
N VAL A 18 -16.46 2.29 -29.95
CA VAL A 18 -16.71 2.26 -28.49
C VAL A 18 -17.48 1.03 -28.03
N LYS A 19 -18.12 0.29 -28.95
CA LYS A 19 -18.93 -0.90 -28.62
C LYS A 19 -18.15 -1.94 -27.83
N GLY A 20 -16.86 -2.13 -28.12
CA GLY A 20 -15.99 -3.05 -27.37
C GLY A 20 -15.71 -2.63 -25.92
N PHE A 21 -15.85 -1.35 -25.59
CA PHE A 21 -15.65 -0.81 -24.23
C PHE A 21 -16.94 -0.80 -23.40
N LYS A 22 -18.10 -0.99 -24.04
CA LYS A 22 -19.40 -1.09 -23.36
C LYS A 22 -19.60 -2.52 -22.85
N LEU A 23 -19.32 -2.73 -21.57
CA LEU A 23 -19.62 -4.00 -20.92
C LEU A 23 -21.13 -4.12 -20.70
N SER A 24 -21.71 -5.24 -21.13
CA SER A 24 -23.11 -5.56 -20.82
C SER A 24 -23.27 -5.89 -19.34
N GLY A 25 -24.50 -5.81 -18.81
CA GLY A 25 -24.77 -6.24 -17.43
C GLY A 25 -24.37 -7.70 -17.16
N ALA A 26 -24.49 -8.58 -18.16
CA ALA A 26 -24.03 -9.96 -18.06
C ALA A 26 -22.50 -10.08 -18.00
N ALA A 27 -21.78 -9.24 -18.75
CA ALA A 27 -20.33 -9.17 -18.71
C ALA A 27 -19.84 -8.66 -17.34
N TYR A 28 -20.45 -7.61 -16.79
CA TYR A 28 -20.13 -7.12 -15.43
C TYR A 28 -20.29 -8.22 -14.37
N LYS A 29 -21.44 -8.92 -14.36
CA LYS A 29 -21.68 -10.04 -13.42
C LYS A 29 -20.64 -11.15 -13.57
N ARG A 30 -20.21 -11.46 -14.79
CA ARG A 30 -19.15 -12.45 -15.05
C ARG A 30 -17.80 -11.99 -14.48
N VAL A 31 -17.42 -10.73 -14.70
CA VAL A 31 -16.18 -10.17 -14.16
C VAL A 31 -16.20 -10.20 -12.62
N MET A 32 -17.32 -9.81 -11.99
CA MET A 32 -17.48 -9.88 -10.54
C MET A 32 -17.33 -11.31 -10.00
N ALA A 33 -17.93 -12.30 -10.68
CA ALA A 33 -17.84 -13.70 -10.27
C ALA A 33 -16.40 -14.24 -10.36
N LEU A 34 -15.68 -13.92 -11.46
CA LEU A 34 -14.28 -14.30 -11.63
C LEU A 34 -13.38 -13.62 -10.60
N LEU A 35 -13.58 -12.33 -10.35
CA LEU A 35 -12.86 -11.59 -9.32
C LEU A 35 -13.05 -12.22 -7.94
N HIS A 36 -14.29 -12.49 -7.57
CA HIS A 36 -14.62 -13.13 -6.29
C HIS A 36 -14.00 -14.54 -6.18
N GLN A 37 -14.01 -15.31 -7.27
CA GLN A 37 -13.37 -16.62 -7.30
C GLN A 37 -11.85 -16.51 -7.09
N GLU A 38 -11.19 -15.57 -7.76
CA GLU A 38 -9.74 -15.37 -7.61
C GLU A 38 -9.35 -14.83 -6.23
N MET A 39 -10.17 -13.97 -5.62
CA MET A 39 -10.00 -13.58 -4.21
C MET A 39 -10.08 -14.81 -3.28
N ASN A 40 -11.07 -15.68 -3.47
CA ASN A 40 -11.17 -16.92 -2.68
C ASN A 40 -9.98 -17.85 -2.91
N ASN A 41 -9.49 -17.98 -4.15
CA ASN A 41 -8.29 -18.75 -4.47
C ASN A 41 -7.05 -18.15 -3.78
N GLY A 42 -6.94 -16.83 -3.76
CA GLY A 42 -5.88 -16.10 -3.09
C GLY A 42 -5.91 -16.23 -1.56
N LEU A 43 -7.07 -16.37 -0.94
CA LEU A 43 -7.18 -16.55 0.52
C LEU A 43 -6.81 -17.98 0.98
N ARG A 44 -7.11 -18.99 0.15
CA ARG A 44 -6.92 -20.40 0.49
C ARG A 44 -5.46 -20.83 0.40
N LYS A 45 -4.97 -21.54 1.42
CA LYS A 45 -3.59 -22.04 1.50
C LYS A 45 -3.12 -22.83 0.27
N GLN A 46 -4.00 -23.70 -0.25
CA GLN A 46 -3.66 -24.64 -1.32
C GLN A 46 -3.55 -23.95 -2.69
N SER A 47 -4.36 -22.94 -2.95
CA SER A 47 -4.42 -22.23 -4.24
C SER A 47 -3.67 -20.89 -4.24
N HIS A 48 -3.26 -20.36 -3.07
CA HIS A 48 -2.64 -19.04 -2.95
C HIS A 48 -1.45 -18.82 -3.89
N THR A 49 -0.59 -19.83 -4.05
CA THR A 49 0.61 -19.72 -4.91
C THR A 49 0.26 -19.61 -6.39
N MET A 50 -0.84 -20.22 -6.84
CA MET A 50 -1.30 -20.20 -8.23
C MET A 50 -2.34 -19.09 -8.53
N ALA A 51 -2.96 -18.51 -7.50
CA ALA A 51 -3.98 -17.48 -7.67
C ALA A 51 -3.42 -16.25 -8.40
N ASP A 52 -4.19 -15.69 -9.34
CA ASP A 52 -3.80 -14.47 -10.06
C ASP A 52 -3.85 -13.26 -9.13
N ILE A 53 -4.78 -13.28 -8.19
CA ILE A 53 -4.94 -12.26 -7.16
C ILE A 53 -4.33 -12.77 -5.85
N LYS A 54 -3.24 -12.15 -5.44
CA LYS A 54 -2.65 -12.43 -4.13
C LYS A 54 -3.40 -11.65 -3.06
N MET A 55 -3.87 -12.39 -2.06
CA MET A 55 -4.65 -11.88 -0.92
C MET A 55 -3.75 -11.88 0.31
N PHE A 56 -2.86 -10.90 0.40
CA PHE A 56 -1.84 -10.87 1.44
C PHE A 56 -2.38 -10.32 2.76
N PRO A 57 -2.23 -11.03 3.89
CA PRO A 57 -2.56 -10.49 5.20
C PRO A 57 -1.56 -9.39 5.60
N THR A 58 -2.06 -8.34 6.26
CA THR A 58 -1.25 -7.13 6.57
C THR A 58 -0.96 -6.96 8.06
N PHE A 59 -1.34 -7.94 8.89
CA PHE A 59 -1.14 -7.99 10.34
C PHE A 59 -1.82 -6.88 11.16
N VAL A 60 -2.53 -5.94 10.51
CA VAL A 60 -3.51 -5.07 11.15
C VAL A 60 -4.79 -5.90 11.40
N ARG A 61 -5.40 -5.77 12.59
CA ARG A 61 -6.55 -6.61 13.01
C ARG A 61 -7.78 -5.85 13.49
N SER A 62 -7.71 -4.53 13.56
CA SER A 62 -8.81 -3.67 13.97
C SER A 62 -8.75 -2.35 13.22
N LEU A 63 -9.93 -1.79 12.95
CA LEU A 63 -10.08 -0.41 12.50
C LEU A 63 -9.82 0.53 13.69
N PRO A 64 -9.56 1.82 13.44
CA PRO A 64 -9.43 2.80 14.50
C PRO A 64 -10.70 2.88 15.34
N ASP A 65 -10.55 2.95 16.67
CA ASP A 65 -11.66 3.03 17.61
C ASP A 65 -11.80 4.43 18.26
N GLY A 66 -10.95 5.37 17.85
CA GLY A 66 -10.92 6.75 18.33
C GLY A 66 -10.24 6.90 19.69
N SER A 67 -9.69 5.83 20.27
CA SER A 67 -8.88 5.90 21.49
C SER A 67 -7.42 6.22 21.20
N GLU A 68 -7.01 6.24 19.93
CA GLU A 68 -5.63 6.44 19.50
C GLU A 68 -5.13 7.83 19.91
N LYS A 69 -3.93 7.84 20.52
CA LYS A 69 -3.26 9.05 20.98
C LYS A 69 -1.75 8.90 20.81
N GLY A 70 -1.08 10.01 20.55
CA GLY A 70 0.38 10.06 20.52
C GLY A 70 0.94 10.84 19.34
N GLU A 71 2.26 10.87 19.26
CA GLU A 71 3.02 11.51 18.20
C GLU A 71 3.78 10.43 17.42
N PHE A 72 3.52 10.34 16.12
CA PHE A 72 4.03 9.29 15.23
C PHE A 72 4.66 9.91 14.00
N LEU A 73 5.73 9.27 13.51
CA LEU A 73 6.20 9.52 12.16
C LEU A 73 5.48 8.58 11.19
N ALA A 74 5.20 9.06 9.99
CA ALA A 74 4.84 8.21 8.87
C ALA A 74 5.76 8.49 7.68
N LEU A 75 6.15 7.41 7.00
CA LEU A 75 6.93 7.47 5.77
C LEU A 75 6.06 6.90 4.65
N ASP A 76 5.84 7.67 3.59
CA ASP A 76 5.10 7.24 2.41
C ASP A 76 6.00 7.25 1.18
N LEU A 77 6.44 6.05 0.78
CA LEU A 77 7.36 5.88 -0.34
C LEU A 77 6.59 5.70 -1.66
N GLY A 78 6.56 6.79 -2.45
CA GLY A 78 5.99 6.81 -3.79
C GLY A 78 6.96 6.40 -4.90
N GLY A 79 6.58 6.70 -6.15
CA GLY A 79 7.37 6.36 -7.34
C GLY A 79 8.60 7.25 -7.56
N THR A 80 8.44 8.57 -7.44
CA THR A 80 9.52 9.56 -7.74
C THR A 80 9.82 10.46 -6.54
N ASN A 81 8.92 10.48 -5.57
CA ASN A 81 9.02 11.22 -4.34
C ASN A 81 8.59 10.34 -3.18
N PHE A 82 9.01 10.70 -1.98
CA PHE A 82 8.41 10.19 -0.75
C PHE A 82 8.01 11.34 0.16
N ARG A 83 7.15 11.05 1.11
CA ARG A 83 6.71 12.01 2.12
C ARG A 83 7.10 11.52 3.50
N VAL A 84 7.62 12.41 4.32
CA VAL A 84 7.74 12.21 5.77
C VAL A 84 6.65 13.04 6.43
N LEU A 85 5.90 12.43 7.33
CA LEU A 85 4.80 13.06 8.05
C LEU A 85 5.05 12.96 9.55
N LEU A 86 4.71 14.01 10.27
CA LEU A 86 4.50 14.01 11.70
C LEU A 86 2.99 14.03 11.94
N VAL A 87 2.49 12.98 12.57
CA VAL A 87 1.07 12.79 12.87
C VAL A 87 0.89 12.85 14.37
N ARG A 88 0.09 13.79 14.85
CA ARG A 88 -0.31 13.88 16.25
C ARG A 88 -1.78 13.53 16.38
N LEU A 89 -2.05 12.48 17.12
CA LEU A 89 -3.40 11.99 17.40
C LEU A 89 -3.80 12.42 18.80
N GLN A 90 -4.96 13.06 18.91
CA GLN A 90 -5.64 13.35 20.17
C GLN A 90 -7.08 12.86 20.09
N ALA A 91 -7.28 11.55 20.22
CA ALA A 91 -8.57 10.90 20.00
C ALA A 91 -9.08 11.13 18.57
N VAL A 92 -10.09 11.98 18.38
CA VAL A 92 -10.68 12.29 17.06
C VAL A 92 -9.95 13.41 16.32
N ASP A 93 -9.13 14.19 17.02
CA ASP A 93 -8.39 15.31 16.43
C ASP A 93 -7.05 14.82 15.88
N ILE A 94 -6.76 15.19 14.63
CA ILE A 94 -5.52 14.86 13.94
C ILE A 94 -4.82 16.15 13.49
N ASP A 95 -3.59 16.34 13.94
CA ASP A 95 -2.64 17.32 13.36
C ASP A 95 -1.61 16.58 12.49
N ILE A 96 -1.49 17.00 11.23
CA ILE A 96 -0.55 16.40 10.27
C ILE A 96 0.35 17.49 9.70
N GLN A 97 1.65 17.34 9.92
CA GLN A 97 2.69 18.13 9.25
C GLN A 97 3.46 17.21 8.31
N SER A 98 3.76 17.66 7.09
CA SER A 98 4.44 16.79 6.12
C SER A 98 5.41 17.54 5.23
N LYS A 99 6.40 16.80 4.73
CA LYS A 99 7.37 17.29 3.76
C LYS A 99 7.65 16.23 2.71
N THR A 100 7.62 16.65 1.45
CA THR A 100 7.91 15.80 0.29
C THR A 100 9.37 15.93 -0.09
N TYR A 101 10.01 14.79 -0.35
CA TYR A 101 11.40 14.69 -0.79
C TYR A 101 11.49 13.95 -2.12
N LEU A 102 12.33 14.48 -3.01
CA LEU A 102 12.62 13.84 -4.30
C LEU A 102 13.52 12.61 -4.09
N ILE A 103 13.29 11.58 -4.90
CA ILE A 103 14.20 10.44 -5.05
C ILE A 103 14.88 10.59 -6.40
N PRO A 104 16.16 10.99 -6.45
CA PRO A 104 16.91 11.06 -7.70
C PRO A 104 16.89 9.71 -8.43
N GLN A 105 16.77 9.73 -9.75
CA GLN A 105 16.73 8.50 -10.56
C GLN A 105 17.94 7.59 -10.32
N ARG A 106 19.13 8.17 -10.12
CA ARG A 106 20.36 7.43 -9.77
C ARG A 106 20.24 6.64 -8.46
N ILE A 107 19.39 7.08 -7.52
CA ILE A 107 19.13 6.37 -6.26
C ILE A 107 18.09 5.26 -6.49
N MET A 108 17.04 5.53 -7.28
CA MET A 108 16.04 4.51 -7.65
C MET A 108 16.62 3.31 -8.40
N LEU A 109 17.74 3.52 -9.10
CA LEU A 109 18.48 2.51 -9.88
C LEU A 109 19.80 2.08 -9.22
N GLY A 110 20.09 2.57 -8.01
CA GLY A 110 21.34 2.32 -7.29
C GLY A 110 21.27 1.09 -6.39
N THR A 111 21.98 1.11 -5.27
CA THR A 111 21.91 0.04 -4.26
C THR A 111 20.82 0.31 -3.22
N GLY A 112 20.38 -0.74 -2.52
CA GLY A 112 19.48 -0.62 -1.38
C GLY A 112 20.03 0.33 -0.31
N THR A 113 21.31 0.22 0.02
CA THR A 113 21.98 1.12 0.98
C THR A 113 21.84 2.58 0.56
N GLN A 114 22.05 2.91 -0.71
CA GLN A 114 21.90 4.29 -1.21
C GLN A 114 20.47 4.81 -1.06
N LEU A 115 19.47 3.97 -1.33
CA LEU A 115 18.06 4.34 -1.17
C LEU A 115 17.70 4.59 0.30
N PHE A 116 17.98 3.63 1.17
CA PHE A 116 17.59 3.72 2.58
C PHE A 116 18.40 4.78 3.33
N ASP A 117 19.68 5.00 2.99
CA ASP A 117 20.48 6.08 3.57
C ASP A 117 19.94 7.46 3.16
N HIS A 118 19.51 7.64 1.90
CA HIS A 118 18.88 8.88 1.45
C HIS A 118 17.56 9.16 2.18
N ILE A 119 16.73 8.13 2.37
CA ILE A 119 15.50 8.24 3.14
C ILE A 119 15.81 8.60 4.60
N ALA A 120 16.79 7.93 5.22
CA ALA A 120 17.19 8.20 6.60
C ALA A 120 17.72 9.63 6.79
N ASP A 121 18.56 10.13 5.86
CA ASP A 121 19.03 11.52 5.88
C ASP A 121 17.87 12.52 5.85
N CYS A 122 16.86 12.27 5.01
CA CYS A 122 15.67 13.12 4.93
C CYS A 122 14.81 13.07 6.19
N ILE A 123 14.63 11.89 6.79
CA ILE A 123 13.94 11.74 8.08
C ILE A 123 14.70 12.51 9.16
N GLY A 124 16.02 12.36 9.25
CA GLY A 124 16.84 13.09 10.21
C GLY A 124 16.72 14.61 10.07
N LYS A 125 16.73 15.13 8.84
CA LYS A 125 16.47 16.54 8.56
C LYS A 125 15.08 16.98 9.02
N PHE A 126 14.05 16.21 8.69
CA PHE A 126 12.67 16.49 9.09
C PHE A 126 12.51 16.53 10.61
N VAL A 127 13.05 15.54 11.33
CA VAL A 127 13.01 15.47 12.80
C VAL A 127 13.72 16.67 13.44
N ASN A 128 14.88 17.05 12.91
CA ASN A 128 15.62 18.22 13.40
C ASN A 128 14.86 19.53 13.15
N GLU A 129 14.25 19.71 11.97
CA GLU A 129 13.43 20.90 11.64
C GLU A 129 12.23 21.07 12.58
N HIS A 130 11.71 19.96 13.14
CA HIS A 130 10.60 19.98 14.10
C HIS A 130 11.06 19.95 15.56
N ASN A 131 12.37 20.03 15.84
CA ASN A 131 12.97 19.98 17.18
C ASN A 131 12.67 18.68 17.96
N LEU A 132 12.55 17.55 17.28
CA LEU A 132 12.17 16.27 17.88
C LEU A 132 13.36 15.29 18.08
N THR A 133 14.60 15.76 17.95
CA THR A 133 15.80 14.90 17.97
C THR A 133 15.94 14.05 19.24
N ASN A 134 15.42 14.54 20.38
CA ASN A 134 15.49 13.85 21.67
C ASN A 134 14.29 12.92 21.95
N HIS A 135 13.28 12.91 21.07
CA HIS A 135 12.07 12.10 21.24
C HIS A 135 12.30 10.68 20.71
N CYS A 136 11.64 9.70 21.35
CA CYS A 136 11.52 8.36 20.79
C CYS A 136 10.28 8.33 19.88
N LEU A 137 10.50 8.30 18.57
CA LEU A 137 9.44 8.45 17.57
C LEU A 137 9.13 7.10 16.91
N PRO A 138 7.95 6.51 17.16
CA PRO A 138 7.48 5.36 16.39
C PRO A 138 7.18 5.79 14.95
N LEU A 139 7.65 5.01 13.98
CA LEU A 139 7.47 5.25 12.56
C LEU A 139 6.65 4.15 11.90
N GLY A 140 5.56 4.55 11.23
CA GLY A 140 4.81 3.73 10.29
C GLY A 140 5.34 3.87 8.87
N PHE A 141 5.77 2.78 8.27
CA PHE A 141 6.35 2.75 6.93
C PHE A 141 5.32 2.30 5.89
N THR A 142 4.71 3.24 5.18
CA THR A 142 3.89 2.95 4.01
C THR A 142 4.80 2.62 2.82
N PHE A 143 4.86 1.34 2.46
CA PHE A 143 5.73 0.82 1.42
C PHE A 143 4.90 0.14 0.32
N SER A 144 4.61 0.91 -0.72
CA SER A 144 3.66 0.52 -1.77
C SER A 144 4.31 -0.30 -2.89
N PHE A 145 5.01 -1.36 -2.51
CA PHE A 145 5.57 -2.37 -3.41
C PHE A 145 5.09 -3.76 -3.00
N PRO A 146 5.09 -4.74 -3.92
CA PRO A 146 4.77 -6.11 -3.57
C PRO A 146 5.71 -6.67 -2.50
N CYS A 147 5.18 -6.92 -1.30
CA CYS A 147 5.92 -7.48 -0.18
C CYS A 147 5.20 -8.71 0.38
N GLN A 148 6.00 -9.66 0.88
CA GLN A 148 5.53 -10.70 1.78
C GLN A 148 5.73 -10.20 3.21
N GLN A 149 4.64 -9.87 3.88
CA GLN A 149 4.67 -9.45 5.26
C GLN A 149 4.76 -10.67 6.19
N GLU A 150 5.70 -10.65 7.13
CA GLU A 150 5.95 -11.72 8.10
C GLU A 150 5.57 -11.27 9.54
N GLY A 151 5.28 -9.99 9.72
CA GLY A 151 4.83 -9.39 10.97
C GLY A 151 4.50 -7.91 10.76
N LEU A 152 4.01 -7.23 11.80
CA LEU A 152 3.61 -5.82 11.67
C LEU A 152 4.78 -4.92 11.24
N ALA A 153 5.98 -5.13 11.79
CA ALA A 153 7.21 -4.41 11.45
C ALA A 153 8.23 -5.28 10.69
N LYS A 154 7.76 -6.22 9.87
CA LYS A 154 8.62 -7.16 9.14
C LYS A 154 8.03 -7.51 7.79
N ALA A 155 8.70 -7.11 6.70
CA ALA A 155 8.22 -7.39 5.36
C ALA A 155 9.36 -7.55 4.37
N ARG A 156 9.33 -8.64 3.59
CA ARG A 156 10.30 -8.92 2.53
C ARG A 156 9.81 -8.43 1.20
N LEU A 157 10.63 -7.65 0.50
CA LEU A 157 10.31 -7.20 -0.86
C LEU A 157 10.29 -8.40 -1.81
N SER A 158 9.18 -8.59 -2.55
CA SER A 158 9.08 -9.65 -3.55
C SER A 158 9.63 -9.22 -4.92
N LYS A 159 9.28 -8.02 -5.37
CA LYS A 159 9.79 -7.44 -6.62
C LYS A 159 9.66 -5.92 -6.62
N TRP A 160 10.58 -5.25 -7.30
CA TRP A 160 10.43 -3.83 -7.56
C TRP A 160 9.37 -3.54 -8.62
N THR A 161 8.74 -2.38 -8.51
CA THR A 161 7.79 -1.80 -9.48
C THR A 161 8.07 -0.30 -9.60
N LYS A 162 7.23 0.46 -10.34
CA LYS A 162 7.30 1.94 -10.40
C LYS A 162 8.68 2.50 -10.84
N GLY A 163 9.44 1.73 -11.61
CA GLY A 163 10.76 2.11 -12.11
C GLY A 163 11.93 1.91 -11.14
N PHE A 164 11.69 1.42 -9.92
CA PHE A 164 12.76 1.07 -8.99
C PHE A 164 13.49 -0.21 -9.44
N ARG A 165 14.80 -0.27 -9.21
CA ARG A 165 15.64 -1.46 -9.43
C ARG A 165 16.79 -1.53 -8.43
N CYS A 166 16.57 -1.12 -7.19
CA CYS A 166 17.64 -1.05 -6.19
C CYS A 166 18.22 -2.45 -5.90
N GLU A 167 19.53 -2.61 -6.05
CA GLU A 167 20.24 -3.86 -5.81
C GLU A 167 20.26 -4.23 -4.33
N GLY A 168 20.17 -5.54 -4.01
CA GLY A 168 20.29 -6.03 -2.63
C GLY A 168 19.08 -5.74 -1.74
N VAL A 169 17.89 -5.51 -2.31
CA VAL A 169 16.65 -5.29 -1.51
C VAL A 169 15.61 -6.39 -1.73
N VAL A 170 15.53 -6.98 -2.94
CA VAL A 170 14.58 -8.05 -3.23
C VAL A 170 14.94 -9.28 -2.38
N GLY A 171 13.96 -9.80 -1.63
CA GLY A 171 14.13 -10.89 -0.66
C GLY A 171 14.50 -10.44 0.76
N GLU A 172 14.93 -9.18 0.92
CA GLU A 172 15.37 -8.64 2.21
C GLU A 172 14.25 -7.95 2.97
N ASP A 173 14.38 -7.91 4.30
CA ASP A 173 13.44 -7.22 5.19
C ASP A 173 13.63 -5.71 5.13
N ILE A 174 12.67 -5.02 4.51
CA ILE A 174 12.74 -3.57 4.30
C ILE A 174 12.66 -2.76 5.59
N CYS A 175 12.03 -3.31 6.65
CA CYS A 175 11.99 -2.63 7.95
C CYS A 175 13.37 -2.64 8.59
N GLN A 176 14.05 -3.78 8.55
CA GLN A 176 15.43 -3.90 9.02
C GLN A 176 16.37 -2.98 8.22
N LEU A 177 16.30 -2.98 6.89
CA LEU A 177 17.16 -2.13 6.04
C LEU A 177 17.01 -0.64 6.36
N LEU A 178 15.78 -0.16 6.53
CA LEU A 178 15.52 1.23 6.92
C LEU A 178 15.97 1.50 8.36
N GLN A 179 15.72 0.58 9.31
CA GLN A 179 16.13 0.72 10.70
C GLN A 179 17.66 0.82 10.84
N GLU A 180 18.41 0.05 10.06
CA GLU A 180 19.87 0.13 10.01
C GLU A 180 20.35 1.44 9.38
N ALA A 181 19.69 1.91 8.32
CA ALA A 181 20.02 3.20 7.71
C ALA A 181 19.78 4.36 8.70
N LEU A 182 18.68 4.35 9.45
CA LEU A 182 18.40 5.33 10.50
C LEU A 182 19.50 5.36 11.55
N LYS A 183 20.01 4.20 11.99
CA LYS A 183 21.13 4.08 12.93
C LYS A 183 22.46 4.59 12.34
N ARG A 184 22.72 4.36 11.05
CA ARG A 184 23.96 4.80 10.38
C ARG A 184 23.99 6.29 10.09
N ARG A 185 22.84 6.88 9.76
CA ARG A 185 22.74 8.21 9.15
C ARG A 185 22.23 9.30 10.09
N THR A 186 21.58 8.93 11.18
CA THR A 186 20.91 9.88 12.07
C THR A 186 21.22 9.61 13.54
N ASN A 187 21.21 10.66 14.36
CA ASN A 187 21.26 10.56 15.83
C ASN A 187 19.85 10.56 16.46
N CYS A 188 18.81 10.40 15.64
CA CYS A 188 17.41 10.45 16.09
C CYS A 188 16.98 9.07 16.61
N LYS A 189 16.14 9.04 17.66
CA LYS A 189 15.57 7.79 18.18
C LYS A 189 14.29 7.46 17.42
N VAL A 190 14.42 6.94 16.20
CA VAL A 190 13.30 6.50 15.36
C VAL A 190 13.23 4.99 15.33
N GLU A 191 12.06 4.43 15.64
CA GLU A 191 11.80 2.99 15.65
C GLU A 191 10.73 2.64 14.62
N ILE A 192 11.03 1.69 13.71
CA ILE A 192 10.05 1.18 12.75
C ILE A 192 9.10 0.21 13.48
N VAL A 193 7.86 0.63 13.72
CA VAL A 193 6.86 -0.16 14.46
C VAL A 193 5.84 -0.85 13.56
N ALA A 194 5.71 -0.38 12.32
CA ALA A 194 4.81 -0.99 11.35
C ALA A 194 5.28 -0.74 9.92
N VAL A 195 4.98 -1.68 9.04
CA VAL A 195 4.98 -1.52 7.59
C VAL A 195 3.58 -1.81 7.07
N VAL A 196 3.09 -0.93 6.22
CA VAL A 196 1.74 -1.02 5.67
C VAL A 196 1.76 -0.77 4.16
N ASN A 197 0.80 -1.36 3.47
CA ASN A 197 0.52 -1.03 2.07
C ASN A 197 -0.32 0.27 1.99
N ASP A 198 -0.21 1.01 0.87
CA ASP A 198 -0.98 2.24 0.63
C ASP A 198 -2.50 2.09 0.72
N ALA A 199 -3.06 1.01 0.18
CA ALA A 199 -4.50 0.75 0.27
C ALA A 199 -4.94 0.60 1.73
N VAL A 200 -4.10 -0.05 2.56
CA VAL A 200 -4.34 -0.22 4.01
C VAL A 200 -4.26 1.12 4.72
N GLY A 201 -3.22 1.91 4.48
CA GLY A 201 -3.10 3.27 5.04
C GLY A 201 -4.29 4.16 4.63
N THR A 202 -4.77 4.03 3.40
CA THR A 202 -5.94 4.73 2.89
C THR A 202 -7.21 4.33 3.64
N LEU A 203 -7.43 3.02 3.84
CA LEU A 203 -8.55 2.52 4.63
C LEU A 203 -8.47 3.02 6.07
N MET A 204 -7.31 2.91 6.73
CA MET A 204 -7.16 3.33 8.13
C MET A 204 -7.42 4.83 8.32
N SER A 205 -6.93 5.65 7.39
CA SER A 205 -7.19 7.10 7.40
C SER A 205 -8.68 7.42 7.23
N ALA A 206 -9.36 6.75 6.29
CA ALA A 206 -10.79 6.92 6.08
C ALA A 206 -11.63 6.40 7.27
N ALA A 207 -11.26 5.23 7.80
CA ALA A 207 -11.94 4.59 8.92
C ALA A 207 -11.83 5.37 10.24
N HIS A 208 -10.79 6.19 10.39
CA HIS A 208 -10.68 7.11 11.51
C HIS A 208 -11.79 8.18 11.49
N GLY A 209 -12.16 8.68 10.31
CA GLY A 209 -13.26 9.65 10.15
C GLY A 209 -14.65 9.01 10.05
N ASP A 210 -14.76 7.85 9.39
CA ASP A 210 -15.99 7.08 9.24
C ASP A 210 -15.76 5.60 9.56
N ARG A 211 -16.22 5.17 10.74
CA ARG A 211 -16.05 3.80 11.24
C ARG A 211 -16.76 2.72 10.40
N ASN A 212 -17.62 3.11 9.46
CA ASN A 212 -18.25 2.16 8.53
C ASN A 212 -17.37 1.87 7.31
N CYS A 213 -16.23 2.55 7.17
CA CYS A 213 -15.30 2.29 6.08
C CYS A 213 -14.58 0.95 6.29
N GLU A 214 -14.86 -0.02 5.43
CA GLU A 214 -14.25 -1.37 5.48
C GLU A 214 -13.41 -1.70 4.24
N ILE A 215 -13.31 -0.79 3.27
CA ILE A 215 -12.57 -1.00 2.01
C ILE A 215 -11.68 0.22 1.70
N GLY A 216 -10.40 -0.03 1.48
CA GLY A 216 -9.47 0.94 0.91
C GLY A 216 -9.25 0.64 -0.57
N LEU A 217 -9.29 1.65 -1.43
CA LEU A 217 -9.09 1.50 -2.87
C LEU A 217 -8.13 2.56 -3.40
N ILE A 218 -7.11 2.11 -4.11
CA ILE A 218 -6.16 2.95 -4.85
C ILE A 218 -6.49 2.84 -6.33
N LEU A 219 -6.84 3.97 -6.95
CA LEU A 219 -7.03 4.11 -8.40
C LEU A 219 -6.06 5.19 -8.91
N GLY A 220 -4.88 4.77 -9.37
CA GLY A 220 -3.86 5.67 -9.89
C GLY A 220 -3.01 5.00 -10.97
N THR A 221 -1.68 5.20 -10.91
CA THR A 221 -0.73 4.50 -11.80
C THR A 221 -0.86 2.97 -11.70
N GLY A 222 -1.29 2.47 -10.54
CA GLY A 222 -1.74 1.09 -10.35
C GLY A 222 -3.13 1.06 -9.73
N CYS A 223 -3.72 -0.13 -9.69
CA CYS A 223 -4.95 -0.42 -8.98
C CYS A 223 -4.65 -1.37 -7.83
N ASN A 224 -5.12 -1.07 -6.63
CA ASN A 224 -4.94 -1.93 -5.46
C ASN A 224 -6.12 -1.72 -4.52
N ALA A 225 -6.57 -2.78 -3.85
CA ALA A 225 -7.61 -2.66 -2.84
C ALA A 225 -7.21 -3.40 -1.58
N CYS A 226 -7.78 -3.00 -0.45
CA CYS A 226 -7.76 -3.81 0.75
C CYS A 226 -9.14 -3.78 1.40
N TYR A 227 -9.42 -4.78 2.23
CA TYR A 227 -10.64 -4.82 3.02
C TYR A 227 -10.44 -5.64 4.29
N MET A 228 -11.43 -5.56 5.18
CA MET A 228 -11.54 -6.38 6.38
C MET A 228 -12.09 -7.77 6.05
N GLU A 229 -11.30 -8.81 6.27
CA GLU A 229 -11.66 -10.22 6.06
C GLU A 229 -11.67 -10.98 7.39
N TYR A 230 -12.50 -12.00 7.55
CA TYR A 230 -12.43 -12.88 8.71
C TYR A 230 -11.17 -13.73 8.67
N LEU A 231 -10.45 -13.81 9.79
CA LEU A 231 -9.20 -14.59 9.85
C LEU A 231 -9.40 -16.06 9.46
N ASP A 232 -10.56 -16.62 9.80
CA ASP A 232 -10.96 -17.99 9.43
C ASP A 232 -10.95 -18.24 7.92
N ASN A 233 -11.13 -17.19 7.11
CA ASN A 233 -11.06 -17.27 5.65
C ASN A 233 -9.62 -17.18 5.14
N VAL A 234 -8.68 -16.65 5.94
CA VAL A 234 -7.27 -16.42 5.56
C VAL A 234 -6.45 -17.68 5.83
N GLY A 235 -6.55 -18.69 4.97
CA GLY A 235 -5.81 -19.95 5.11
C GLY A 235 -4.28 -19.83 5.05
N THR A 236 -3.76 -18.66 4.66
CA THR A 236 -2.31 -18.35 4.66
C THR A 236 -1.79 -17.81 5.99
N TRP A 237 -2.67 -17.49 6.94
CA TRP A 237 -2.27 -17.07 8.28
C TRP A 237 -1.63 -18.24 9.04
N LYS A 238 -0.49 -18.00 9.70
CA LYS A 238 0.30 -19.04 10.39
C LYS A 238 0.55 -18.75 11.88
N ASN A 239 0.07 -17.62 12.40
CA ASN A 239 0.28 -17.27 13.81
C ASN A 239 -0.84 -17.87 14.67
N ASP A 240 -0.70 -19.17 14.96
CA ASP A 240 -1.62 -19.94 15.83
C ASP A 240 -1.34 -19.74 17.34
N GLU A 241 -0.23 -19.09 17.72
CA GLU A 241 0.13 -18.88 19.14
C GLU A 241 -0.59 -17.67 19.79
N ASP A 242 -1.31 -16.87 19.01
CA ASP A 242 -1.93 -15.64 19.46
C ASP A 242 -3.34 -15.91 20.02
N HIS A 243 -3.43 -16.19 21.33
CA HIS A 243 -4.66 -16.63 22.00
C HIS A 243 -5.74 -15.54 22.17
N HIS A 244 -5.56 -14.34 21.60
CA HIS A 244 -6.55 -13.26 21.56
C HIS A 244 -6.39 -12.38 20.30
N PRO A 245 -7.47 -11.76 19.76
CA PRO A 245 -8.81 -11.61 20.33
C PRO A 245 -9.89 -12.51 19.68
N LYS A 246 -11.07 -12.57 20.33
CA LYS A 246 -12.28 -13.34 19.94
C LYS A 246 -13.15 -12.68 18.84
N GLN A 247 -12.60 -11.67 18.15
CA GLN A 247 -13.21 -11.04 16.97
C GLN A 247 -12.07 -10.72 16.02
N VAL A 248 -11.81 -11.59 15.04
CA VAL A 248 -10.64 -11.37 14.16
C VAL A 248 -11.10 -11.04 12.75
N ARG A 249 -11.01 -9.75 12.45
CA ARG A 249 -11.05 -9.25 11.07
C ARG A 249 -9.61 -8.90 10.69
N SER A 250 -8.97 -9.73 9.86
CA SER A 250 -7.67 -9.48 9.25
C SER A 250 -7.82 -8.54 8.06
N PHE A 251 -6.89 -7.61 7.89
CA PHE A 251 -6.83 -6.84 6.64
C PHE A 251 -6.16 -7.67 5.56
N VAL A 252 -6.75 -7.65 4.36
CA VAL A 252 -6.23 -8.35 3.20
C VAL A 252 -6.02 -7.36 2.06
N SER A 253 -4.78 -7.25 1.59
CA SER A 253 -4.43 -6.43 0.43
C SER A 253 -4.48 -7.29 -0.84
N CYS A 254 -5.18 -6.77 -1.84
CA CYS A 254 -5.39 -7.34 -3.15
C CYS A 254 -4.72 -6.44 -4.21
N LEU A 255 -3.48 -6.81 -4.56
CA LEU A 255 -2.73 -6.10 -5.59
C LEU A 255 -3.22 -6.50 -6.98
N PHE A 256 -3.97 -5.60 -7.62
CA PHE A 256 -4.28 -5.74 -9.04
C PHE A 256 -3.05 -5.32 -9.83
N SER A 257 -2.33 -6.32 -10.35
CA SER A 257 -1.38 -6.07 -11.41
C SER A 257 -2.19 -5.61 -12.63
N ALA A 258 -2.50 -4.31 -12.72
CA ALA A 258 -2.93 -3.74 -13.98
C ALA A 258 -1.88 -4.17 -15.00
N LEU A 259 -2.32 -4.78 -16.10
CA LEU A 259 -1.50 -5.05 -17.27
C LEU A 259 -0.59 -3.84 -17.47
N SER A 260 0.68 -3.99 -17.11
CA SER A 260 1.75 -3.24 -17.72
C SER A 260 1.71 -3.68 -19.18
N LEU A 261 0.76 -3.11 -19.94
CA LEU A 261 0.83 -3.08 -21.39
C LEU A 261 2.23 -2.56 -21.65
N GLY A 262 3.07 -3.43 -22.20
CA GLY A 262 4.45 -3.15 -22.56
C GLY A 262 4.50 -2.04 -23.60
N LEU A 263 4.26 -0.80 -23.17
CA LEU A 263 4.47 0.43 -23.91
C LEU A 263 5.84 1.01 -23.53
N TYR A 264 6.84 0.14 -23.35
CA TYR A 264 8.25 0.49 -23.37
C TYR A 264 9.02 -0.76 -23.83
N SER A 265 8.92 -1.04 -25.13
CA SER A 265 9.88 -1.83 -25.90
C SER A 265 10.24 -1.02 -27.14
#